data_AF-A0A964A9B0-F1
#
_entry.id   AF-A0A964A9B0-F1
#
_cell.length_a   1.000
_cell.length_b   1.000
_cell.length_c   1.000
_cell.angle_alpha   90.00
_cell.angle_beta   90.00
_cell.angle_gamma   90.00
#
_symmetry.space_group_name_H-M   'P 1'
#
loop_
_entity.id
_entity.type
_entity.pdbx_description
1 polymer ?
#
loop_
_entity_poly.entity_id
_entity_poly.type
_entity_poly.pdbx_seq_one_letter_code
_entity_poly.pdbx_strand_id
1 'polypeptide(L)'
;MTVEQVAQVTKVSGRVLHALEEGDRSQLPAPVYLRGFVRAYAVAVGIDPHEVLRLVRGDIERAHRSVAPSMPGSSSRSNAALDKGAGSRILFGDAVESRRGPHASHVVLVLLAIGMFLAAWLISGHRNAPEQTTAQPELRPEIQQRVDAVGSITR
;
A
#
# COMPACT_ATOMS: atom_id res chain seq x y z
N MET A 1 -2.11 -8.14 2.62
CA MET A 1 -2.92 -7.93 1.41
C MET A 1 -2.29 -8.71 0.29
N THR A 2 -3.00 -9.68 -0.32
CA THR A 2 -2.47 -10.52 -1.41
C THR A 2 -2.79 -9.94 -2.77
N VAL A 3 -2.10 -10.38 -3.83
CA VAL A 3 -2.35 -9.94 -5.21
C VAL A 3 -3.77 -10.26 -5.66
N GLU A 4 -4.33 -11.39 -5.23
CA GLU A 4 -5.71 -11.79 -5.51
C GLU A 4 -6.72 -10.82 -4.86
N GLN A 5 -6.44 -10.37 -3.64
CA GLN A 5 -7.26 -9.37 -2.96
C GLN A 5 -7.22 -8.02 -3.69
N VAL A 6 -6.04 -7.60 -4.15
CA VAL A 6 -5.89 -6.39 -4.97
C VAL A 6 -6.65 -6.54 -6.30
N ALA A 7 -6.55 -7.70 -6.95
CA ALA A 7 -7.25 -7.98 -8.20
C ALA A 7 -8.78 -7.91 -8.05
N GLN A 8 -9.32 -8.44 -6.94
CA GLN A 8 -10.75 -8.39 -6.68
C GLN A 8 -11.28 -6.96 -6.50
N VAL A 9 -10.52 -6.11 -5.81
CA VAL A 9 -10.88 -4.71 -5.51
C VAL A 9 -10.69 -3.81 -6.74
N THR A 10 -9.57 -3.95 -7.45
CA THR A 10 -9.22 -3.08 -8.59
C THR A 10 -9.82 -3.52 -9.91
N LYS A 11 -10.31 -4.77 -9.99
CA LYS A 11 -10.73 -5.44 -11.25
C LYS A 11 -9.60 -5.57 -12.27
N VAL A 12 -8.35 -5.39 -11.86
CA VAL A 12 -7.16 -5.67 -12.67
C VAL A 12 -6.81 -7.15 -12.49
N SER A 13 -6.55 -7.87 -13.59
CA SER A 13 -6.20 -9.30 -13.49
C SER A 13 -4.91 -9.51 -12.70
N GLY A 14 -4.83 -10.62 -11.94
CA GLY A 14 -3.62 -10.98 -11.19
C GLY A 14 -2.36 -11.04 -12.05
N ARG A 15 -2.45 -11.54 -13.30
CA ARG A 15 -1.33 -11.53 -14.25
C ARG A 15 -0.74 -10.13 -14.47
N VAL A 16 -1.61 -9.12 -14.65
CA VAL A 16 -1.17 -7.73 -14.88
C VAL A 16 -0.56 -7.13 -13.61
N LEU A 17 -1.09 -7.51 -12.44
CA LEU A 17 -0.53 -7.07 -11.16
C LEU A 17 0.86 -7.68 -10.91
N HIS A 18 1.04 -8.98 -11.19
CA HIS A 18 2.36 -9.62 -11.15
C HIS A 18 3.32 -8.97 -12.15
N ALA A 19 2.89 -8.70 -13.37
CA ALA A 19 3.72 -8.01 -14.36
C ALA A 19 4.11 -6.58 -13.91
N LEU A 20 3.24 -5.87 -13.17
CA LEU A 20 3.56 -4.58 -12.57
C LEU A 20 4.60 -4.70 -11.44
N GLU A 21 4.51 -5.74 -10.62
CA GLU A 21 5.44 -6.00 -9.50
C GLU A 21 6.82 -6.46 -10.00
N GLU A 22 6.86 -7.29 -11.04
CA GLU A 22 8.07 -7.83 -11.66
C GLU A 22 8.69 -6.85 -12.68
N GLY A 23 7.96 -5.81 -13.08
CA GLY A 23 8.38 -4.88 -14.12
C GLY A 23 8.41 -5.49 -15.53
N ASP A 24 7.74 -6.61 -15.74
CA ASP A 24 7.64 -7.29 -17.03
C ASP A 24 6.69 -6.54 -17.98
N ARG A 25 7.29 -5.73 -18.85
CA ARG A 25 6.56 -4.90 -19.81
C ARG A 25 5.88 -5.70 -20.93
N SER A 26 6.28 -6.96 -21.17
CA SER A 26 5.73 -7.76 -22.26
C SER A 26 4.30 -8.26 -21.98
N GLN A 27 3.96 -8.39 -20.70
CA GLN A 27 2.65 -8.84 -20.24
C GLN A 27 1.73 -7.70 -19.79
N LEU A 28 2.21 -6.45 -19.86
CA LEU A 28 1.40 -5.28 -19.53
C LEU A 28 0.43 -4.95 -20.68
N PRO A 29 -0.80 -4.51 -20.36
CA PRO A 29 -1.73 -4.01 -21.37
C PRO A 29 -1.23 -2.75 -22.06
N ALA A 30 -2.00 -2.26 -23.05
CA ALA A 30 -1.64 -1.05 -23.78
C ALA A 30 -1.24 0.10 -22.83
N PRO A 31 -0.13 0.82 -23.12
CA PRO A 31 0.44 1.80 -22.19
C PRO A 31 -0.53 2.88 -21.71
N VAL A 32 -1.56 3.18 -22.51
CA VAL A 32 -2.65 4.11 -22.17
C VAL A 32 -3.39 3.75 -20.88
N TYR A 33 -3.44 2.46 -20.51
CA TYR A 33 -4.12 1.97 -19.31
C TYR A 33 -3.21 1.91 -18.07
N LEU A 34 -1.89 1.96 -18.25
CA LEU A 34 -0.91 1.74 -17.19
C LEU A 34 -1.07 2.71 -16.02
N ARG A 35 -1.31 3.99 -16.33
CA ARG A 35 -1.52 5.03 -15.32
C ARG A 35 -2.75 4.73 -14.44
N GLY A 36 -3.82 4.20 -15.05
CA GLY A 36 -5.04 3.84 -14.33
C GLY A 36 -4.81 2.64 -13.40
N PHE A 37 -4.10 1.62 -13.88
CA PHE A 37 -3.79 0.43 -13.08
C PHE A 37 -2.87 0.74 -11.90
N VAL A 38 -1.81 1.52 -12.12
CA VAL A 38 -0.90 1.95 -11.04
C VAL A 38 -1.66 2.76 -9.98
N ARG A 39 -2.56 3.66 -10.40
CA ARG A 39 -3.40 4.42 -9.47
C ARG A 39 -4.32 3.51 -8.67
N ALA A 40 -5.02 2.58 -9.32
CA ALA A 40 -5.93 1.66 -8.67
C ALA A 40 -5.20 0.75 -7.67
N TYR A 41 -4.00 0.27 -8.04
CA TYR A 41 -3.12 -0.48 -7.16
C TYR A 41 -2.74 0.34 -5.92
N ALA A 42 -2.23 1.55 -6.10
CA ALA A 42 -1.83 2.43 -4.99
C ALA A 42 -2.98 2.70 -4.01
N VAL A 43 -4.18 2.99 -4.53
CA VAL A 43 -5.39 3.16 -3.70
C VAL A 43 -5.73 1.89 -2.94
N ALA A 44 -5.68 0.72 -3.61
CA ALA A 44 -6.01 -0.55 -2.98
C ALA A 44 -5.05 -0.86 -1.81
N VAL A 45 -3.75 -0.62 -1.97
CA VAL A 45 -2.75 -0.87 -0.91
C VAL A 45 -2.60 0.27 0.10
N GLY A 46 -3.36 1.36 -0.05
CA GLY A 46 -3.38 2.49 0.90
C GLY A 46 -2.20 3.45 0.79
N ILE A 47 -1.53 3.52 -0.37
CA ILE A 47 -0.42 4.45 -0.64
C ILE A 47 -0.96 5.66 -1.41
N ASP A 48 -0.38 6.85 -1.23
CA ASP A 48 -0.76 8.04 -2.01
C ASP A 48 -0.54 7.80 -3.52
N PRO A 49 -1.62 7.77 -4.33
CA PRO A 49 -1.51 7.58 -5.76
C PRO A 49 -0.73 8.69 -6.45
N HIS A 50 -0.73 9.92 -5.93
CA HIS A 50 0.02 11.02 -6.55
C HIS A 50 1.52 10.82 -6.45
N GLU A 51 1.99 10.36 -5.29
CA GLU A 51 3.40 10.03 -5.07
C GLU A 51 3.84 8.84 -5.94
N VAL A 52 3.08 7.75 -5.96
CA VAL A 52 3.42 6.58 -6.79
C VAL A 52 3.47 6.95 -8.27
N LEU A 53 2.47 7.68 -8.78
CA LEU A 53 2.44 8.13 -10.17
C LEU A 53 3.58 9.08 -10.52
N ARG A 54 4.10 9.84 -9.55
CA ARG A 54 5.29 10.67 -9.74
C ARG A 54 6.54 9.81 -9.91
N LEU A 55 6.70 8.76 -9.11
CA LEU A 55 7.83 7.84 -9.15
C LEU A 55 7.87 7.06 -10.48
N VAL A 56 6.74 6.51 -10.92
CA VAL A 56 6.69 5.66 -12.13
C VAL A 56 6.50 6.44 -13.43
N ARG A 57 6.42 7.78 -13.39
CA ARG A 57 6.14 8.62 -14.55
C ARG A 57 7.05 8.29 -15.73
N GLY A 58 8.36 8.18 -15.49
CA GLY A 58 9.33 7.88 -16.54
C GLY A 58 9.12 6.51 -17.20
N ASP A 59 8.65 5.52 -16.46
CA ASP A 59 8.34 4.19 -16.99
C ASP A 59 7.10 4.20 -17.88
N ILE A 60 6.06 4.94 -17.47
CA ILE A 60 4.84 5.10 -18.25
C ILE A 60 5.15 5.82 -19.57
N GLU A 61 5.92 6.92 -19.53
CA GLU A 61 6.31 7.65 -20.75
C GLU A 61 7.16 6.80 -21.71
N ARG A 62 8.06 5.97 -21.17
CA ARG A 62 8.85 5.02 -21.98
C ARG A 62 7.96 3.98 -22.64
N ALA A 63 7.00 3.42 -21.91
CA ALA A 63 6.04 2.46 -22.45
C ALA A 63 5.16 3.08 -23.56
N HIS A 64 4.76 4.35 -23.42
CA HIS A 64 4.00 5.06 -24.45
C HIS A 64 4.82 5.27 -25.72
N ARG A 65 6.10 5.64 -25.58
CA ARG A 65 7.00 5.89 -26.71
C ARG A 65 7.35 4.62 -27.49
N SER A 66 7.44 3.46 -26.83
CA SER A 66 7.73 2.18 -27.50
C SER A 66 6.59 1.69 -28.40
N VAL A 67 5.37 2.20 -28.20
CA VAL A 67 4.19 1.85 -29.01
C VAL A 67 3.85 2.95 -30.02
N ALA A 68 4.48 4.14 -29.92
CA ALA A 68 4.27 5.23 -30.86
C ALA A 68 4.74 4.80 -32.26
N PRO A 69 3.86 4.83 -33.29
CA PRO A 69 4.28 4.62 -34.66
C PRO A 69 5.30 5.70 -35.03
N SER A 70 6.42 5.31 -35.63
CA SER A 70 7.33 6.24 -36.30
C SER A 70 6.60 6.89 -37.47
N MET A 71 5.93 8.01 -37.21
CA MET A 71 5.40 8.89 -38.25
C MET A 71 6.56 9.69 -38.85
N PRO A 72 6.89 9.52 -40.15
CA PRO A 72 7.83 10.40 -40.82
C PRO A 72 7.13 11.72 -41.16
N GLY A 73 7.68 12.84 -40.70
CA GLY A 73 7.32 14.17 -41.20
C GLY A 73 6.39 14.99 -40.31
N SER A 74 6.95 15.60 -39.27
CA SER A 74 6.52 16.93 -38.84
C SER A 74 7.77 17.80 -38.80
N SER A 75 8.03 18.42 -39.95
CA SER A 75 9.03 19.45 -40.12
C SER A 75 8.84 20.55 -39.07
N SER A 76 9.92 20.79 -38.33
CA SER A 76 10.35 22.11 -37.85
C SER A 76 9.49 23.27 -38.40
N ARG A 77 8.65 23.85 -37.54
CA ARG A 77 8.25 25.25 -37.68
C ARG A 77 8.79 25.98 -36.45
N SER A 78 9.92 26.64 -36.64
CA SER A 78 10.37 27.70 -35.77
C SER A 78 9.30 28.77 -35.70
N ASN A 79 8.77 29.05 -34.52
CA ASN A 79 8.10 30.31 -34.24
C ASN A 79 8.87 31.00 -33.11
N ALA A 80 10.01 31.58 -33.49
CA ALA A 80 10.53 32.74 -32.79
C ALA A 80 9.74 33.97 -33.27
N ALA A 81 9.37 34.80 -32.29
CA ALA A 81 8.92 36.20 -32.43
C ALA A 81 7.52 36.47 -32.99
N LEU A 82 6.55 36.57 -32.08
CA LEU A 82 5.60 37.70 -32.09
C LEU A 82 5.53 38.33 -30.70
N ASP A 83 6.22 39.47 -30.63
CA ASP A 83 6.17 40.54 -29.64
C ASP A 83 4.85 41.33 -29.78
N LYS A 84 4.06 41.42 -28.70
CA LYS A 84 3.53 42.67 -28.10
C LYS A 84 2.34 42.43 -27.20
N GLY A 85 2.42 43.05 -26.03
CA GLY A 85 1.50 42.87 -24.93
C GLY A 85 0.12 43.47 -25.14
N ALA A 86 -0.86 42.82 -24.52
CA ALA A 86 -1.98 43.42 -23.81
C ALA A 86 -2.70 42.28 -23.07
N GLY A 87 -2.85 42.40 -21.75
CA GLY A 87 -3.85 41.66 -21.00
C GLY A 87 -3.51 40.24 -20.55
N SER A 88 -2.67 40.11 -19.53
CA SER A 88 -2.93 39.19 -18.40
C SER A 88 -1.96 39.49 -17.24
N ARG A 89 -2.08 40.71 -16.67
CA ARG A 89 -1.34 41.16 -15.48
C ARG A 89 -2.19 41.20 -14.22
N ILE A 90 -3.34 40.52 -14.24
CA ILE A 90 -4.13 40.25 -13.05
C ILE A 90 -4.40 38.76 -13.13
N LEU A 91 -3.71 37.94 -12.32
CA LEU A 91 -4.14 36.64 -11.79
C LEU A 91 -3.01 35.70 -11.35
N PHE A 92 -1.73 36.02 -11.57
CA PHE A 92 -0.63 35.22 -10.97
C PHE A 92 0.48 36.13 -10.46
N GLY A 93 0.13 36.88 -9.43
CA GLY A 93 1.07 37.64 -8.62
C GLY A 93 1.91 36.70 -7.75
N ASP A 94 3.20 37.01 -7.75
CA ASP A 94 4.23 36.68 -6.79
C ASP A 94 3.73 36.28 -5.39
N ALA A 95 4.00 35.04 -5.02
CA ALA A 95 4.45 34.70 -3.68
C ALA A 95 5.09 33.32 -3.72
N VAL A 96 6.42 33.34 -3.90
CA VAL A 96 7.29 32.43 -3.17
C VAL A 96 6.91 32.54 -1.70
N GLU A 97 6.05 31.64 -1.23
CA GLU A 97 5.89 31.44 0.20
C GLU A 97 5.78 29.96 0.50
N SER A 98 6.86 29.49 1.11
CA SER A 98 6.97 28.27 1.87
C SER A 98 5.68 27.99 2.66
N ARG A 99 4.80 27.15 2.11
CA ARG A 99 3.87 26.35 2.90
C ARG A 99 4.29 24.90 2.81
N ARG A 100 5.35 24.61 3.56
CA ARG A 100 5.56 23.31 4.22
C ARG A 100 4.28 22.99 5.00
N GLY A 101 3.33 22.34 4.35
CA GLY A 101 2.12 21.84 5.01
C GLY A 101 2.46 20.65 5.92
N PRO A 102 1.79 20.49 7.08
CA PRO A 102 2.13 19.53 8.12
C PRO A 102 1.80 18.06 7.77
N HIS A 103 1.68 17.69 6.49
CA HIS A 103 1.33 16.33 6.07
C HIS A 103 2.53 15.38 6.06
N ALA A 104 3.76 15.91 5.94
CA ALA A 104 4.99 15.13 6.15
C ALA A 104 5.21 14.74 7.63
N SER A 105 4.57 15.45 8.58
CA SER A 105 4.64 15.12 10.01
C SER A 105 3.89 13.82 10.34
N HIS A 106 2.75 13.58 9.68
CA HIS A 106 1.89 12.45 10.03
C HIS A 106 2.49 11.12 9.59
N VAL A 107 3.13 11.06 8.42
CA VAL A 107 3.77 9.83 7.94
C VAL A 107 4.93 9.41 8.86
N VAL A 108 5.75 10.38 9.29
CA VAL A 108 6.84 10.13 10.24
C VAL A 108 6.31 9.72 11.61
N LEU A 109 5.24 10.36 12.11
CA LEU A 109 4.61 10.00 13.38
C LEU A 109 3.97 8.61 13.36
N VAL A 110 3.34 8.22 12.25
CA VAL A 110 2.76 6.88 12.08
C VAL A 110 3.85 5.82 12.01
N LEU A 111 4.94 6.07 11.29
CA LEU A 111 6.10 5.17 11.25
C LEU A 111 6.78 5.03 12.63
N LEU A 112 6.92 6.14 13.37
CA LEU A 112 7.42 6.12 14.74
C LEU A 112 6.50 5.36 15.68
N ALA A 113 5.18 5.55 15.58
CA ALA A 113 4.20 4.86 16.41
C ALA A 113 4.18 3.35 16.15
N ILE A 114 4.23 2.93 14.88
CA ILE A 114 4.32 1.52 14.49
C ILE A 114 5.65 0.92 14.97
N GLY A 115 6.77 1.62 14.79
CA GLY A 115 8.07 1.17 15.27
C GLY A 115 8.12 1.04 16.80
N MET A 116 7.55 2.00 17.53
CA MET A 116 7.47 1.97 19.00
C MET A 116 6.55 0.85 19.49
N PHE A 117 5.45 0.57 18.77
CA PHE A 117 4.56 -0.55 19.06
C PHE A 117 5.24 -1.90 18.83
N LEU A 118 5.99 -2.06 17.73
CA LEU A 118 6.77 -3.28 17.47
C LEU A 118 7.92 -3.45 18.46
N ALA A 119 8.62 -2.38 18.82
CA ALA A 119 9.66 -2.41 19.85
C ALA A 119 9.10 -2.77 21.22
N ALA A 120 7.95 -2.20 21.60
CA ALA A 120 7.25 -2.56 22.82
C ALA A 120 6.75 -4.01 22.79
N TRP A 121 6.26 -4.50 21.65
CA TRP A 121 5.87 -5.89 21.47
C TRP A 121 7.08 -6.85 21.51
N LEU A 122 8.26 -6.42 21.07
CA LEU A 122 9.50 -7.19 21.17
C LEU A 122 10.02 -7.23 22.61
N ILE A 123 9.94 -6.12 23.34
CA ILE A 123 10.39 -6.01 24.74
C ILE A 123 9.40 -6.69 25.69
N SER A 124 8.10 -6.59 25.41
CA SER A 124 7.01 -7.17 26.23
C SER A 124 6.66 -8.61 25.81
N GLY A 125 6.98 -9.00 24.57
CA GLY A 125 6.65 -10.30 23.97
C GLY A 125 7.43 -11.50 24.49
N HIS A 126 8.40 -11.29 25.39
CA HIS A 126 9.00 -12.37 26.17
C HIS A 126 8.34 -12.50 27.57
N ARG A 127 7.75 -11.45 28.14
CA ARG A 127 7.30 -11.50 29.54
C ARG A 127 5.90 -12.08 29.75
N ASN A 128 5.19 -12.39 28.68
CA ASN A 128 4.00 -13.24 28.74
C ASN A 128 4.42 -14.71 28.61
N ALA A 129 5.20 -15.20 29.58
CA ALA A 129 5.08 -16.61 29.89
C ALA A 129 3.65 -16.79 30.42
N PRO A 130 2.80 -17.61 29.77
CA PRO A 130 1.57 -18.06 30.41
C PRO A 130 1.97 -18.97 31.58
N GLU A 131 2.34 -18.39 32.72
CA GLU A 131 2.14 -19.08 33.98
C GLU A 131 0.64 -19.16 34.17
N GLN A 132 0.01 -20.19 33.59
CA GLN A 132 -1.10 -21.00 34.12
C GLN A 132 -1.40 -22.13 33.13
N THR A 133 -0.45 -23.01 32.87
CA THR A 133 -0.74 -24.39 32.45
C THR A 133 0.35 -25.29 33.01
N THR A 134 -0.06 -26.40 33.61
CA THR A 134 0.74 -27.54 34.10
C THR A 134 1.05 -27.61 35.61
N ALA A 135 0.03 -27.47 36.45
CA ALA A 135 -0.16 -28.26 37.68
C ALA A 135 -1.64 -28.11 38.02
N GLN A 136 -2.51 -29.09 38.15
CA GLN A 136 -2.48 -30.53 38.34
C GLN A 136 -3.96 -30.92 38.05
N PRO A 137 -4.30 -32.12 37.55
CA PRO A 137 -5.70 -32.55 37.60
C PRO A 137 -6.03 -32.74 39.09
N GLU A 138 -6.49 -31.68 39.74
CA GLU A 138 -7.13 -31.71 41.04
C GLU A 138 -8.30 -32.67 40.89
N LEU A 139 -8.05 -33.91 41.30
CA LEU A 139 -9.00 -35.00 41.33
C LEU A 139 -10.11 -34.53 42.26
N ARG A 140 -11.16 -33.93 41.67
CA ARG A 140 -12.28 -33.33 42.37
C ARG A 140 -12.72 -34.30 43.47
N PRO A 141 -12.64 -33.93 44.77
CA PRO A 141 -13.05 -34.83 45.85
C PRO A 141 -14.52 -35.29 45.69
N GLU A 142 -15.31 -34.54 44.93
CA GLU A 142 -16.70 -34.87 44.59
C GLU A 142 -16.86 -36.10 43.68
N ILE A 143 -15.89 -36.39 42.79
CA ILE A 143 -15.95 -37.59 41.94
C ILE A 143 -15.53 -38.82 42.75
N GLN A 144 -14.50 -38.70 43.59
CA GLN A 144 -14.06 -39.78 44.48
C GLN A 144 -15.16 -40.14 45.48
N GLN A 145 -15.83 -39.14 46.06
CA GLN A 145 -16.95 -39.33 46.99
C GLN A 145 -18.17 -40.02 46.32
N ARG A 146 -18.42 -39.72 45.04
CA ARG A 146 -19.48 -40.40 44.27
C ARG A 146 -19.13 -41.86 43.95
N VAL A 147 -17.85 -42.15 43.69
CA VAL A 147 -17.37 -43.51 43.44
C VAL A 147 -17.40 -44.36 44.72
N ASP A 148 -16.98 -43.81 45.85
CA ASP A 148 -16.98 -44.51 47.14
C ASP A 148 -18.42 -44.78 47.65
N ALA A 149 -19.35 -43.83 47.43
CA ALA A 149 -20.76 -44.01 47.79
C ALA A 149 -21.44 -45.12 46.99
N VAL A 150 -21.13 -45.28 45.70
CA VAL A 150 -21.67 -46.37 44.87
C VAL A 150 -21.13 -47.74 45.30
N GLY A 151 -19.86 -47.80 45.74
CA GLY A 151 -19.25 -49.02 46.26
C GLY A 151 -19.88 -49.53 47.58
N SER A 152 -20.35 -48.62 48.44
CA SER A 152 -20.99 -48.96 49.72
C SER A 152 -22.41 -49.52 49.64
N ILE A 153 -23.10 -49.37 48.49
CA ILE A 153 -24.48 -49.86 48.31
C ILE A 153 -24.51 -51.32 47.82
N THR A 154 -23.38 -51.84 47.33
CA THR A 154 -23.31 -53.17 46.69
C THR A 154 -22.63 -54.23 47.57
N ARG A 155 -22.36 -53.94 48.85
CA ARG A 155 -21.75 -54.88 49.81
C ARG A 155 -22.65 -55.14 51.01
#